data_AF-A0A0V1N0R3-F1
#
_entry.id   AF-A0A0V1N0R3-F1
#
_cell.length_a   1.000
_cell.length_b   1.000
_cell.length_c   1.000
_cell.angle_alpha   90.00
_cell.angle_beta   90.00
_cell.angle_gamma   90.00
#
_symmetry.space_group_name_H-M   'P 1'
#
loop_
_entity.id
_entity.type
_entity.pdbx_description
1 polymer ?
#
loop_
_entity_poly.entity_id
_entity_poly.type
_entity_poly.pdbx_seq_one_letter_code
_entity_poly.pdbx_strand_id
1 'polypeptide(L)'
;LVDGFTDALEIVQSSLGGTDIHSSVVVVPNATGSRNRDAIAFLGESNRNVVVNVVEVVSEYTAVAAAYGGKVKPNKTKTLAIISTTGDIIDVCVVSVQPKDILNEIYEYNLEGQKSHLEKIDFEKMAMDWEEQKEDLKKI
;
A
#
# COMPACT_ATOMS: atom_id res chain seq x y z
N LEU A 1 -11.21 11.19 8.42
CA LEU A 1 -11.34 10.02 7.53
C LEU A 1 -12.38 10.30 6.45
N VAL A 2 -13.62 10.64 6.83
CA VAL A 2 -14.70 10.98 5.87
C VAL A 2 -14.28 12.09 4.90
N ASP A 3 -13.76 13.21 5.40
CA ASP A 3 -13.31 14.33 4.55
C ASP A 3 -12.24 13.89 3.53
N GLY A 4 -11.27 13.07 3.95
CA GLY A 4 -10.24 12.56 3.04
C GLY A 4 -10.78 11.61 1.94
N PHE A 5 -11.85 10.87 2.22
CA PHE A 5 -12.54 10.07 1.20
C PHE A 5 -13.34 10.95 0.24
N THR A 6 -13.92 12.05 0.72
CA THR A 6 -14.58 13.05 -0.12
C THR A 6 -13.58 13.71 -1.07
N ASP A 7 -12.45 14.18 -0.54
CA ASP A 7 -11.39 14.80 -1.35
C ASP A 7 -10.86 13.84 -2.42
N ALA A 8 -10.63 12.57 -2.05
CA ALA A 8 -10.19 11.54 -2.98
C ALA A 8 -11.21 11.35 -4.14
N LEU A 9 -12.51 11.37 -3.84
CA LEU A 9 -13.55 11.27 -4.86
C LEU A 9 -13.55 12.47 -5.80
N GLU A 10 -13.45 13.69 -5.29
CA GLU A 10 -13.41 14.91 -6.09
C GLU A 10 -12.22 14.90 -7.08
N ILE A 11 -11.06 14.44 -6.62
CA ILE A 11 -9.88 14.25 -7.47
C ILE A 11 -10.18 13.26 -8.60
N VAL A 12 -10.79 12.11 -8.29
CA VAL A 12 -11.04 11.12 -9.34
C VAL A 12 -12.12 11.59 -10.32
N GLN A 13 -13.22 12.19 -9.85
CA GLN A 13 -14.28 12.73 -10.70
C GLN A 13 -13.77 13.83 -11.64
N SER A 14 -12.91 14.72 -11.14
CA SER A 14 -12.29 15.76 -11.96
C SER A 14 -11.33 15.17 -13.01
N SER A 15 -10.58 14.11 -12.67
CA SER A 15 -9.67 13.44 -13.61
C SER A 15 -10.37 12.63 -14.71
N LEU A 16 -11.53 12.02 -14.42
CA LEU A 16 -12.28 11.16 -15.34
C LEU A 16 -13.41 11.88 -16.08
N GLY A 17 -13.47 13.22 -16.01
CA GLY A 17 -14.45 14.01 -16.74
C GLY A 17 -15.91 13.72 -16.37
N GLY A 18 -16.19 13.39 -15.11
CA GLY A 18 -17.54 13.08 -14.63
C GLY A 18 -18.00 11.64 -14.87
N THR A 19 -17.07 10.70 -15.10
CA THR A 19 -17.40 9.27 -15.07
C THR A 19 -17.76 8.86 -13.64
N ASP A 20 -18.93 8.24 -13.46
CA ASP A 20 -19.36 7.72 -12.17
C ASP A 20 -18.47 6.55 -11.73
N ILE A 21 -17.93 6.64 -10.52
CA ILE A 21 -17.22 5.53 -9.88
C ILE A 21 -18.15 4.86 -8.90
N HIS A 22 -18.38 3.58 -9.14
CA HIS A 22 -19.27 2.77 -8.32
C HIS A 22 -18.55 1.86 -7.32
N SER A 23 -17.22 1.74 -7.40
CA SER A 23 -16.44 0.81 -6.57
C SER A 23 -15.02 1.33 -6.32
N SER A 24 -14.48 1.06 -5.13
CA SER A 24 -13.08 1.31 -4.78
C SER A 24 -12.45 0.20 -3.97
N VAL A 25 -11.13 0.11 -4.08
CA VAL A 25 -10.28 -0.68 -3.20
C VAL A 25 -9.48 0.27 -2.34
N VAL A 26 -9.48 0.07 -1.02
CA VAL A 26 -8.73 0.90 -0.09
C VAL A 26 -7.50 0.15 0.38
N VAL A 27 -6.33 0.78 0.26
CA VAL A 27 -5.07 0.25 0.77
C VAL A 27 -4.82 0.81 2.17
N VAL A 28 -4.50 -0.06 3.13
CA VAL A 28 -4.21 0.33 4.52
C VAL A 28 -2.83 -0.16 4.96
N PRO A 29 -2.16 0.55 5.89
CA PRO A 29 -0.91 0.08 6.49
C PRO A 29 -1.03 -1.35 6.99
N ASN A 30 0.01 -2.17 6.82
CA ASN A 30 -0.06 -3.59 7.16
C ASN A 30 -0.34 -3.85 8.65
N ALA A 31 0.03 -2.92 9.53
CA ALA A 31 -0.27 -2.97 10.96
C ALA A 31 -1.73 -2.64 11.32
N THR A 32 -2.58 -2.31 10.34
CA THR A 32 -3.99 -1.96 10.58
C THR A 32 -4.77 -3.20 11.01
N GLY A 33 -5.21 -3.22 12.27
CA GLY A 33 -6.00 -4.31 12.84
C GLY A 33 -7.39 -4.48 12.21
N SER A 34 -7.98 -5.67 12.33
CA SER A 34 -9.25 -6.06 11.70
C SER A 34 -10.39 -5.09 12.00
N ARG A 35 -10.57 -4.68 13.25
CA ARG A 35 -11.63 -3.72 13.64
C ARG A 35 -11.57 -2.40 12.86
N ASN A 36 -10.37 -1.91 12.56
CA ASN A 36 -10.20 -0.67 11.80
C ASN A 36 -10.47 -0.91 10.31
N ARG A 37 -10.12 -2.09 9.78
CA ARG A 37 -10.45 -2.48 8.40
C ARG A 37 -11.96 -2.58 8.21
N ASP A 38 -12.66 -3.22 9.15
CA ASP A 38 -14.12 -3.34 9.13
C ASP A 38 -14.79 -1.97 9.19
N ALA A 39 -14.28 -1.05 10.02
CA ALA A 39 -14.78 0.31 10.09
C ALA A 39 -14.59 1.08 8.78
N ILE A 40 -13.47 0.87 8.07
CA ILE A 40 -13.21 1.48 6.76
C ILE A 40 -14.17 0.93 5.70
N ALA A 41 -14.35 -0.40 5.67
CA ALA A 41 -15.31 -1.04 4.76
C ALA A 41 -16.73 -0.51 5.01
N PHE A 42 -17.16 -0.46 6.27
CA PHE A 42 -18.48 0.04 6.66
C PHE A 42 -18.72 1.50 6.27
N LEU A 43 -17.70 2.36 6.34
CA LEU A 43 -17.80 3.75 5.92
C LEU A 43 -18.08 3.89 4.41
N GLY A 44 -17.56 2.98 3.60
CA GLY A 44 -17.85 2.90 2.16
C GLY A 44 -19.27 2.42 1.85
N GLU A 45 -19.85 1.55 2.69
CA GLU A 45 -21.20 1.01 2.48
C GLU A 45 -22.32 1.95 2.97
N SER A 46 -22.11 2.62 4.11
CA SER A 46 -23.20 3.24 4.88
C SER A 46 -23.38 4.73 4.65
N ASN A 47 -22.43 5.40 4.00
CA ASN A 47 -22.46 6.84 3.88
C ASN A 47 -22.95 7.24 2.47
N ARG A 48 -24.25 7.52 2.34
CA ARG A 48 -24.87 7.94 1.06
C ARG A 48 -24.26 9.21 0.45
N ASN A 49 -23.48 9.96 1.23
CA ASN A 49 -22.75 11.15 0.80
C ASN A 49 -21.30 10.86 0.42
N VAL A 50 -20.77 9.67 0.73
CA VAL A 50 -19.48 9.17 0.24
C VAL A 50 -19.81 8.18 -0.87
N VAL A 51 -19.75 8.64 -2.11
CA VAL A 51 -20.33 7.96 -3.30
C VAL A 51 -19.53 6.71 -3.74
N VAL A 52 -18.56 6.25 -2.95
CA VAL A 52 -17.63 5.20 -3.37
C VAL A 52 -17.80 3.95 -2.52
N ASN A 53 -18.43 2.93 -3.10
CA ASN A 53 -18.58 1.61 -2.50
C ASN A 53 -17.19 0.97 -2.31
N VAL A 54 -16.74 0.82 -1.07
CA VAL A 54 -15.48 0.14 -0.78
C VAL A 54 -15.71 -1.36 -0.92
N VAL A 55 -15.26 -1.94 -2.03
CA VAL A 55 -15.46 -3.36 -2.33
C VAL A 55 -14.43 -4.25 -1.65
N GLU A 56 -13.28 -3.69 -1.27
CA GLU A 56 -12.19 -4.43 -0.63
C GLU A 56 -11.26 -3.50 0.16
N VAL A 57 -10.75 -3.97 1.29
CA VAL A 57 -9.71 -3.29 2.09
C VAL A 57 -8.47 -4.16 2.16
N VAL A 58 -7.45 -3.81 1.38
CA VAL A 58 -6.22 -4.60 1.26
C VAL A 58 -5.07 -4.01 2.07
N SER A 59 -4.16 -4.88 2.51
CA SER A 59 -2.89 -4.47 3.10
C SER A 59 -1.95 -3.90 2.03
N GLU A 60 -1.06 -2.98 2.39
CA GLU A 60 -0.01 -2.47 1.49
C GLU A 60 0.79 -3.59 0.82
N TYR A 61 1.20 -4.63 1.57
CA TYR A 61 1.97 -5.73 1.00
C TYR A 61 1.21 -6.45 -0.12
N THR A 62 -0.12 -6.57 0.00
CA THR A 62 -0.98 -7.20 -0.99
C THR A 62 -1.02 -6.35 -2.26
N ALA A 63 -1.20 -5.03 -2.11
CA ALA A 63 -1.20 -4.09 -3.23
C ALA A 63 0.15 -4.09 -3.98
N VAL A 64 1.26 -4.07 -3.23
CA VAL A 64 2.62 -4.14 -3.81
C VAL A 64 2.89 -5.47 -4.49
N ALA A 65 2.50 -6.59 -3.87
CA ALA A 65 2.65 -7.92 -4.47
C ALA A 65 1.82 -8.06 -5.76
N ALA A 66 0.60 -7.52 -5.78
CA ALA A 66 -0.24 -7.49 -6.98
C ALA A 66 0.39 -6.65 -8.10
N ALA A 67 0.91 -5.46 -7.77
CA ALA A 67 1.62 -4.61 -8.72
C ALA A 67 2.88 -5.31 -9.27
N TYR A 68 3.64 -6.02 -8.42
CA TYR A 68 4.78 -6.82 -8.85
C TYR A 68 4.35 -7.96 -9.78
N GLY A 69 3.30 -8.71 -9.42
CA GLY A 69 2.76 -9.81 -10.22
C GLY A 69 2.37 -9.36 -11.63
N GLY A 70 1.59 -8.28 -11.73
CA GLY A 70 1.17 -7.74 -13.03
C GLY A 70 2.30 -7.13 -13.86
N LYS A 71 3.32 -6.53 -13.23
CA LYS A 71 4.44 -5.89 -13.92
C LYS A 71 5.52 -6.89 -14.35
N VAL A 72 5.98 -7.73 -13.42
CA VAL A 72 7.12 -8.62 -13.62
C VAL A 72 6.71 -9.95 -14.24
N LYS A 73 5.45 -10.36 -14.01
CA LYS A 73 4.87 -11.59 -14.54
C LYS A 73 5.74 -12.82 -14.27
N PRO A 74 6.06 -13.13 -12.99
CA PRO A 74 6.99 -14.20 -12.67
C PRO A 74 6.44 -15.56 -13.13
N ASN A 75 7.28 -16.34 -13.82
CA ASN A 75 6.92 -17.69 -14.31
C ASN A 75 7.25 -18.82 -13.33
N LYS A 76 7.79 -18.48 -12.16
CA LYS A 76 8.10 -19.38 -11.05
C LYS A 76 7.80 -18.66 -9.75
N THR A 77 7.58 -19.40 -8.66
CA THR A 77 7.43 -18.82 -7.33
C THR A 77 8.60 -17.88 -7.00
N LYS A 78 8.27 -16.69 -6.51
CA LYS A 78 9.23 -15.69 -6.04
C LYS A 78 8.88 -15.28 -4.63
N THR A 79 9.89 -15.15 -3.77
CA THR A 79 9.73 -14.57 -2.45
C THR A 79 10.16 -13.12 -2.52
N LEU A 80 9.27 -12.22 -2.11
CA LEU A 80 9.50 -10.78 -2.08
C LEU A 80 9.68 -10.34 -0.62
N ALA A 81 10.71 -9.54 -0.37
CA ALA A 81 10.77 -8.70 0.82
C ALA A 81 10.22 -7.33 0.45
N ILE A 82 9.08 -6.97 1.03
CA ILE A 82 8.43 -5.67 0.88
C ILE A 82 8.77 -4.85 2.11
N ILE A 83 9.47 -3.73 1.90
CA ILE A 83 9.86 -2.78 2.96
C ILE A 83 9.02 -1.53 2.74
N SER A 84 8.01 -1.32 3.58
CA SER A 84 7.17 -0.13 3.61
C SER A 84 7.75 0.87 4.59
N THR A 85 7.76 2.15 4.20
CA THR A 85 8.11 3.29 5.06
C THR A 85 6.91 4.19 5.36
N THR A 86 5.69 3.72 5.06
CA THR A 86 4.47 4.51 5.27
C THR A 86 4.26 4.81 6.75
N GLY A 87 3.79 6.03 7.05
CA GLY A 87 3.54 6.47 8.43
C GLY A 87 4.82 6.66 9.23
N ASP A 88 5.93 6.92 8.54
CA ASP A 88 7.26 7.15 9.10
C ASP A 88 7.77 5.96 9.92
N ILE A 89 7.36 4.73 9.63
CA ILE A 89 7.85 3.53 10.33
C ILE A 89 8.37 2.52 9.30
N ILE A 90 9.28 1.63 9.71
CA ILE A 90 9.69 0.51 8.85
C ILE A 90 8.77 -0.67 9.10
N ASP A 91 8.02 -1.09 8.09
CA ASP A 91 7.28 -2.35 8.12
C ASP A 91 7.77 -3.30 7.03
N VAL A 92 8.20 -4.49 7.44
CA VAL A 92 8.75 -5.50 6.53
C VAL A 92 7.79 -6.68 6.44
N CYS A 93 7.34 -6.96 5.23
CA CYS A 93 6.53 -8.13 4.89
C CYS A 93 7.31 -9.04 3.94
N VAL A 94 7.25 -10.35 4.17
CA VAL A 94 7.78 -11.36 3.27
C VAL A 94 6.60 -12.05 2.60
N VAL A 95 6.52 -11.95 1.27
CA VAL A 95 5.38 -12.46 0.49
C VAL A 95 5.87 -13.40 -0.59
N SER A 96 5.31 -14.60 -0.65
CA SER A 96 5.49 -15.51 -1.78
C SER A 96 4.48 -15.18 -2.87
N VAL A 97 4.96 -14.89 -4.07
CA VAL A 97 4.18 -14.72 -5.29
C VAL A 97 4.26 -16.00 -6.10
N GLN A 98 3.15 -16.72 -6.21
CA GLN A 98 3.07 -18.01 -6.90
C GLN A 98 2.22 -17.86 -8.17
N PRO A 99 2.76 -18.13 -9.37
CA PRO A 99 1.92 -18.22 -10.56
C PRO A 99 1.00 -19.45 -10.45
N LYS A 100 -0.31 -19.23 -10.50
CA LYS A 100 -1.32 -20.30 -10.55
C LYS A 100 -1.74 -20.59 -11.98
N ASP A 101 -1.88 -19.53 -12.77
CA ASP A 101 -2.13 -19.62 -14.21
C ASP A 101 -1.33 -18.53 -14.91
N ILE A 102 -0.25 -18.93 -15.58
CA ILE A 102 0.67 -18.01 -16.25
C ILE A 102 0.00 -17.39 -17.49
N LEU A 103 -0.90 -18.11 -18.15
CA LEU A 103 -1.56 -17.64 -19.37
C LEU A 103 -2.60 -16.57 -19.07
N ASN A 104 -3.27 -16.69 -17.93
CA ASN A 104 -4.27 -15.73 -17.47
C ASN A 104 -3.72 -14.74 -16.42
N GLU A 105 -2.40 -14.74 -16.19
CA GLU A 105 -1.71 -13.85 -15.23
C GLU A 105 -2.32 -13.92 -13.81
N ILE A 106 -2.74 -15.12 -13.41
CA ILE A 106 -3.31 -15.37 -12.09
C ILE A 106 -2.18 -15.74 -11.13
N TYR A 107 -2.04 -14.94 -10.08
CA TYR A 107 -1.06 -15.12 -9.03
C TYR A 107 -1.75 -15.29 -7.68
N GLU A 108 -1.20 -16.17 -6.86
CA GLU A 108 -1.51 -16.26 -5.43
C GLU A 108 -0.41 -15.54 -4.63
N TYR A 109 -0.83 -14.80 -3.61
CA TYR A 109 0.06 -14.02 -2.74
C TYR A 109 -0.07 -14.55 -1.31
N ASN A 110 0.98 -15.19 -0.81
CA ASN A 110 1.00 -15.76 0.53
C ASN A 110 1.94 -14.96 1.43
N LEU A 111 1.43 -14.45 2.56
CA LEU A 111 2.24 -13.78 3.57
C LEU A 111 2.99 -14.82 4.40
N GLU A 112 4.32 -14.82 4.29
CA GLU A 112 5.21 -15.77 4.98
C GLU A 112 5.68 -15.21 6.34
N GLY A 113 5.74 -13.89 6.46
CA GLY A 113 6.17 -13.23 7.70
C GLY A 113 5.99 -11.72 7.64
N GLN A 114 5.83 -11.13 8.81
CA GLN A 114 5.71 -9.69 8.97
C GLN A 114 6.42 -9.24 10.26
N LYS A 115 7.14 -8.13 10.18
CA LYS A 115 7.73 -7.48 11.35
C LYS A 115 7.82 -5.97 11.12
N SER A 116 7.35 -5.21 12.10
CA SER A 116 7.40 -3.75 12.09
C SER A 116 8.42 -3.24 13.11
N HIS A 117 9.19 -2.23 12.73
CA HIS A 117 9.96 -1.36 13.62
C HIS A 117 9.17 -0.07 13.80
N LEU A 118 8.54 0.07 14.96
CA LEU A 118 7.56 1.15 15.23
C LEU A 118 8.22 2.48 15.64
N GLU A 119 9.54 2.52 15.72
CA GLU A 119 10.25 3.79 15.91
C GLU A 119 10.07 4.65 14.68
N LYS A 120 9.70 5.92 14.91
CA LYS A 120 9.51 6.86 13.81
C LYS A 120 10.85 7.21 13.18
N ILE A 121 10.89 7.13 11.86
CA ILE A 121 11.99 7.55 11.02
C ILE A 121 11.85 9.06 10.81
N ASP A 122 12.91 9.79 11.15
CA ASP A 122 13.04 11.19 10.78
C ASP A 122 13.85 11.28 9.48
N PHE A 123 13.15 11.27 8.35
CA PHE A 123 13.78 11.32 7.03
C PHE A 123 14.55 12.61 6.78
N GLU A 124 14.10 13.73 7.34
CA GLU A 124 14.77 15.02 7.18
C GLU A 124 16.10 15.01 7.92
N LYS A 125 16.10 14.56 9.18
CA LYS A 125 17.32 14.40 9.96
C LYS A 125 18.29 13.40 9.30
N MET A 126 17.79 12.26 8.83
CA MET A 126 18.64 11.28 8.12
C MET A 126 19.29 11.87 6.87
N ALA A 127 18.57 12.70 6.11
CA ALA A 127 19.11 13.36 4.93
C ALA A 127 20.17 14.40 5.29
N MET A 128 19.97 15.16 6.37
CA MET A 128 20.94 16.13 6.88
C MET A 128 22.23 15.44 7.35
N ASP A 129 22.10 14.40 8.19
CA ASP A 129 23.24 13.64 8.72
C ASP A 129 24.05 12.99 7.58
N TRP A 130 23.38 12.55 6.50
CA TRP A 130 24.03 11.99 5.32
C TRP A 130 24.87 13.01 4.55
N GLU A 131 24.37 14.22 4.31
CA GLU A 131 25.13 15.24 3.58
C GLU A 131 26.35 15.72 4.40
N GLU A 132 26.24 15.81 5.73
CA GLU A 132 27.38 16.10 6.62
C GLU A 132 28.47 15.01 6.51
N GLN A 133 28.08 13.73 6.61
CA GLN A 133 29.03 12.61 6.46
C GLN A 133 29.71 12.57 5.09
N LYS A 134 28.96 12.91 4.04
CA LYS A 134 29.48 12.97 2.67
C LYS A 134 30.46 14.11 2.46
N GLU A 135 30.27 15.26 3.12
CA GLU A 135 31.24 16.35 3.10
C GLU A 135 32.54 15.97 3.83
N ASP A 136 32.46 15.25 4.93
CA ASP A 136 33.63 14.78 5.67
C ASP A 136 34.41 13.71 4.91
N LEU A 137 33.74 12.81 4.19
CA LEU A 137 34.38 11.83 3.31
C LEU A 137 35.14 12.45 2.13
N LYS A 138 34.80 13.67 1.70
CA LYS A 138 35.53 14.40 0.64
C LYS A 138 36.80 15.10 1.14
N LYS A 139 36.99 15.22 2.45
CA LYS A 139 38.16 15.85 3.07
C LYS A 139 39.30 14.86 3.35
N ILE A 140 39.09 13.57 3.04
CA ILE A 140 40.06 12.46 3.14
C ILE A 140 40.58 12.13 1.74
#